data_AF-A0AA36CTU4-F1
#
_entry.id   AF-A0AA36CTU4-F1
#
_cell.length_a   1.000
_cell.length_b   1.000
_cell.length_c   1.000
_cell.angle_alpha   90.00
_cell.angle_beta   90.00
_cell.angle_gamma   90.00
#
_symmetry.space_group_name_H-M   'P 1'
#
loop_
_entity.id
_entity.type
_entity.pdbx_description
1 polymer ?
#
loop_
_entity_poly.entity_id
_entity_poly.type
_entity_poly.pdbx_seq_one_letter_code
_entity_poly.pdbx_strand_id
1 'polypeptide(L)'
;MSRLTLLVLCALVAAVASVDMCATCTTMCGDARANFKNTWGPVTVNDLKTFMEQDCKNKFSGAEGLACKAFVDQKSSQMLDDFKAGLTDQQICVKGGICT
;
A
#
# COMPACT_ATOMS: atom_id res chain seq x y z
N MET A 1 -32.34 12.69 8.13
CA MET A 1 -31.12 12.08 7.56
C MET A 1 -31.29 12.07 6.05
N SER A 2 -30.55 12.94 5.35
CA SER A 2 -30.80 13.28 3.94
C SER A 2 -30.31 12.17 3.01
N ARG A 3 -31.16 11.72 2.08
CA ARG A 3 -30.86 10.67 1.08
C ARG A 3 -29.70 11.02 0.13
N LEU A 4 -29.27 12.28 0.12
CA LEU A 4 -28.15 12.78 -0.68
C LEU A 4 -26.78 12.34 -0.14
N THR A 5 -26.64 12.01 1.15
CA THR A 5 -25.35 11.60 1.73
C THR A 5 -24.97 10.16 1.41
N LEU A 6 -25.94 9.32 1.01
CA LEU A 6 -25.72 7.91 0.67
C LEU A 6 -25.17 7.71 -0.76
N LEU A 7 -25.46 8.63 -1.68
CA LEU A 7 -25.06 8.49 -3.09
C LEU A 7 -23.58 8.85 -3.31
N VAL A 8 -22.99 9.67 -2.45
CA VAL A 8 -21.58 10.05 -2.56
C VAL A 8 -20.65 8.88 -2.21
N LEU A 9 -21.05 7.99 -1.29
CA LEU A 9 -20.25 6.81 -0.95
C LEU A 9 -20.16 5.81 -2.11
N CYS A 10 -21.24 5.61 -2.87
CA CYS A 10 -21.25 4.65 -3.98
C CYS A 10 -20.36 5.05 -5.17
N ALA A 11 -20.20 6.35 -5.43
CA ALA A 11 -19.32 6.83 -6.50
C ALA A 11 -17.81 6.61 -6.18
N LEU A 12 -17.44 6.63 -4.90
CA LEU A 12 -16.08 6.30 -4.45
C LEU A 12 -15.76 4.81 -4.65
N VAL A 13 -16.75 3.91 -4.52
CA VAL A 13 -16.55 2.47 -4.74
C VAL A 13 -16.45 2.12 -6.23
N ALA A 14 -17.09 2.89 -7.12
CA ALA A 14 -17.00 2.65 -8.56
C ALA A 14 -15.66 3.11 -9.17
N ALA A 15 -14.98 4.09 -8.56
CA ALA A 15 -13.69 4.58 -9.03
C ALA A 15 -12.52 3.64 -8.70
N VAL A 16 -12.62 2.85 -7.63
CA VAL A 16 -11.57 1.87 -7.26
C VAL A 16 -11.63 0.58 -8.10
N ALA A 17 -12.59 0.46 -9.02
CA ALA A 17 -12.80 -0.74 -9.83
C ALA A 17 -11.78 -0.91 -10.99
N SER A 18 -10.93 0.10 -11.27
CA SER A 18 -9.94 0.02 -12.37
C SER A 18 -8.50 -0.21 -11.92
N VAL A 19 -8.20 -0.15 -10.62
CA VAL A 19 -6.86 -0.41 -10.10
C VAL A 19 -6.88 -1.76 -9.41
N ASP A 20 -6.18 -2.74 -10.00
CA ASP A 20 -5.84 -3.95 -9.28
C ASP A 20 -4.94 -3.57 -8.10
N MET A 21 -5.57 -3.38 -6.94
CA MET A 21 -4.90 -3.02 -5.69
C MET A 21 -3.89 -4.09 -5.29
N CYS A 22 -4.12 -5.35 -5.65
CA CYS A 22 -3.18 -6.43 -5.43
C CYS A 22 -1.93 -6.24 -6.29
N ALA A 23 -2.09 -6.07 -7.61
CA ALA A 23 -0.97 -5.81 -8.52
C ALA A 23 -0.17 -4.55 -8.13
N THR A 24 -0.88 -3.52 -7.67
CA THR A 24 -0.29 -2.31 -7.11
C THR A 24 0.59 -2.64 -5.90
N CYS A 25 0.03 -3.32 -4.90
CA CYS A 25 0.75 -3.65 -3.68
C CYS A 25 2.00 -4.49 -3.98
N THR A 26 1.88 -5.50 -4.84
CA THR A 26 3.02 -6.34 -5.22
C THR A 26 4.08 -5.54 -5.95
N THR A 27 3.67 -4.59 -6.81
CA THR A 27 4.60 -3.67 -7.49
C THR A 27 5.34 -2.80 -6.49
N MET A 28 4.63 -2.18 -5.54
CA MET A 28 5.24 -1.35 -4.50
C MET A 28 6.21 -2.15 -3.61
N CYS A 29 5.87 -3.41 -3.30
CA CYS A 29 6.77 -4.29 -2.55
C CYS A 29 8.03 -4.63 -3.36
N GLY A 30 7.89 -4.88 -4.67
CA GLY A 30 9.00 -5.07 -5.59
C GLY A 30 9.89 -3.81 -5.69
N ASP A 31 9.29 -2.63 -5.77
CA ASP A 31 10.00 -1.35 -5.81
C ASP A 31 10.76 -1.11 -4.50
N ALA A 32 10.17 -1.47 -3.35
CA ALA A 32 10.86 -1.42 -2.06
C ALA A 32 12.05 -2.39 -2.02
N ARG A 33 11.90 -3.63 -2.51
CA ARG A 33 13.03 -4.57 -2.62
C ARG A 33 14.15 -4.03 -3.49
N ALA A 34 13.81 -3.44 -4.63
CA ALA A 34 14.80 -2.85 -5.52
C ALA A 34 15.54 -1.69 -4.84
N ASN A 35 14.81 -0.78 -4.20
CA ASN A 35 15.37 0.36 -3.48
C ASN A 35 16.30 -0.06 -2.34
N PHE A 36 15.87 -1.01 -1.52
CA PHE A 36 16.66 -1.51 -0.37
C PHE A 36 17.58 -2.68 -0.74
N LYS A 37 17.71 -3.03 -2.02
CA LYS A 37 18.54 -4.13 -2.53
C LYS A 37 18.31 -5.44 -1.76
N ASN A 38 17.06 -5.70 -1.41
CA ASN A 38 16.62 -6.82 -0.56
C ASN A 38 17.38 -6.96 0.78
N THR A 39 17.96 -5.87 1.29
CA THR A 39 18.76 -5.83 2.52
C THR A 39 17.99 -5.11 3.61
N TRP A 40 17.26 -5.86 4.43
CA TRP A 40 16.27 -5.31 5.36
C TRP A 40 16.77 -5.11 6.79
N GLY A 41 17.91 -5.71 7.16
CA GLY A 41 18.51 -5.60 8.50
C GLY A 41 18.68 -4.15 9.01
N PRO A 42 19.28 -3.23 8.22
CA PRO A 42 19.49 -1.85 8.64
C PRO A 42 18.27 -0.94 8.42
N VAL A 43 17.24 -1.42 7.72
CA VAL A 43 16.07 -0.61 7.35
C VAL A 43 15.17 -0.44 8.58
N THR A 44 14.83 0.82 8.88
CA THR A 44 13.86 1.17 9.93
C THR A 44 12.45 1.27 9.36
N VAL A 45 11.45 1.27 10.25
CA VAL A 45 10.05 1.48 9.85
C VAL A 45 9.89 2.84 9.17
N ASN A 46 10.58 3.88 9.65
CA ASN A 46 10.51 5.21 9.05
C ASN A 46 11.13 5.25 7.64
N ASP A 47 12.21 4.51 7.38
CA ASP A 47 12.81 4.46 6.05
C ASP A 47 11.85 3.81 5.04
N LEU A 48 11.28 2.65 5.41
CA LEU A 48 10.31 1.96 4.58
C LEU A 48 9.06 2.81 4.34
N LYS A 49 8.53 3.41 5.41
CA LYS A 49 7.38 4.30 5.35
C LYS A 49 7.62 5.48 4.42
N THR A 50 8.74 6.18 4.58
CA THR A 50 9.09 7.35 3.75
C THR A 50 9.16 6.96 2.28
N PHE A 51 9.80 5.83 1.98
CA PHE A 51 9.86 5.30 0.62
C PHE A 51 8.46 4.99 0.07
N MET A 52 7.65 4.20 0.79
CA MET A 52 6.34 3.79 0.32
C MET A 52 5.35 4.94 0.19
N GLU A 53 5.43 5.96 1.07
CA GLU A 53 4.64 7.18 0.92
C GLU A 53 5.02 7.97 -0.35
N GLN A 54 6.32 8.04 -0.66
CA GLN A 54 6.78 8.67 -1.89
C GLN A 54 6.31 7.87 -3.11
N ASP A 55 6.36 6.54 -3.03
CA ASP A 55 5.89 5.66 -4.09
C ASP A 55 4.38 5.77 -4.31
N CYS A 56 3.59 5.84 -3.24
CA CYS A 56 2.15 6.16 -3.29
C CYS A 56 1.89 7.47 -4.05
N LYS A 57 2.65 8.54 -3.77
CA LYS A 57 2.48 9.84 -4.44
C LYS A 57 2.83 9.79 -5.92
N ASN A 58 3.78 8.93 -6.30
CA ASN A 58 4.21 8.80 -7.69
C ASN A 58 3.22 7.98 -8.52
N LYS A 59 2.54 7.01 -7.91
CA LYS A 59 1.63 6.09 -8.60
C LYS A 59 0.16 6.49 -8.52
N PHE A 60 -0.25 7.18 -7.47
CA PHE A 60 -1.64 7.54 -7.21
C PHE A 60 -1.84 9.03 -7.02
N SER A 61 -3.02 9.51 -7.41
CA SER A 61 -3.44 10.90 -7.21
C SER A 61 -4.79 10.96 -6.50
N GLY A 62 -5.11 12.12 -5.90
CA GLY A 62 -6.39 12.32 -5.23
C GLY A 62 -6.67 11.32 -4.09
N ALA A 63 -7.87 10.75 -4.07
CA ALA A 63 -8.33 9.88 -3.00
C ALA A 63 -7.54 8.56 -2.88
N GLU A 64 -7.06 8.02 -4.01
CA GLU A 64 -6.27 6.78 -4.04
C GLU A 64 -4.90 6.99 -3.37
N GLY A 65 -4.26 8.13 -3.61
CA GLY A 65 -3.00 8.49 -2.96
C GLY A 65 -3.14 8.65 -1.45
N LEU A 66 -4.28 9.22 -1.00
CA LEU A 66 -4.60 9.31 0.43
C LEU A 66 -4.85 7.94 1.06
N ALA A 67 -5.57 7.05 0.38
CA ALA A 67 -5.81 5.69 0.85
C ALA A 67 -4.51 4.88 0.92
N CYS A 68 -3.65 4.98 -0.10
CA CYS A 68 -2.33 4.35 -0.13
C CYS A 68 -1.46 4.83 1.03
N LYS A 69 -1.38 6.15 1.26
CA LYS A 69 -0.65 6.72 2.41
C LYS A 69 -1.19 6.20 3.74
N ALA A 70 -2.51 6.20 3.93
CA ALA A 70 -3.13 5.70 5.16
C ALA A 70 -2.83 4.20 5.40
N PHE A 71 -2.77 3.40 4.33
CA PHE A 71 -2.36 2.01 4.42
C PHE A 71 -0.89 1.89 4.87
N VAL A 72 0.02 2.62 4.22
CA VAL A 72 1.45 2.63 4.57
C VAL A 72 1.65 3.08 6.03
N ASP A 73 0.93 4.11 6.47
CA ASP A 73 0.93 4.59 7.86
C ASP A 73 0.57 3.48 8.85
N GLN A 74 -0.45 2.67 8.54
CA GLN A 74 -0.95 1.61 9.43
C GLN A 74 -0.13 0.33 9.36
N LYS A 75 0.45 0.00 8.20
CA LYS A 75 1.01 -1.32 7.92
C LYS A 75 2.53 -1.37 7.77
N SER A 76 3.21 -0.23 7.63
CA SER A 76 4.67 -0.18 7.41
C SER A 76 5.49 -0.98 8.42
N SER A 77 5.12 -1.01 9.71
CA SER A 77 5.82 -1.85 10.70
C SER A 77 5.68 -3.34 10.39
N GLN A 78 4.44 -3.80 10.15
CA GLN A 78 4.16 -5.20 9.80
C GLN A 78 4.85 -5.59 8.48
N MET A 79 4.80 -4.72 7.47
CA MET A 79 5.44 -4.95 6.18
C MET A 79 6.95 -5.09 6.33
N LEU A 80 7.60 -4.26 7.15
CA LEU A 80 9.04 -4.38 7.43
C LEU A 80 9.38 -5.73 8.07
N ASP A 81 8.59 -6.17 9.04
CA ASP A 81 8.79 -7.47 9.68
C ASP A 81 8.62 -8.62 8.67
N ASP A 82 7.63 -8.53 7.79
CA ASP A 82 7.40 -9.52 6.74
C ASP A 82 8.53 -9.53 5.69
N PHE A 83 9.07 -8.37 5.32
CA PHE A 83 10.27 -8.27 4.47
C PHE A 83 11.49 -8.91 5.14
N LYS A 84 11.71 -8.65 6.44
CA LYS A 84 12.81 -9.24 7.22
C LYS A 84 12.65 -10.75 7.38
N ALA A 85 11.42 -11.24 7.48
CA ALA A 85 11.10 -12.66 7.51
C ALA A 85 11.18 -13.34 6.13
N GLY A 86 11.49 -12.59 5.06
CA GLY A 86 11.72 -13.15 3.73
C GLY A 86 10.44 -13.56 3.00
N LEU A 87 9.28 -13.04 3.39
CA LEU A 87 8.02 -13.29 2.70
C LEU A 87 8.08 -12.74 1.27
N THR A 88 7.33 -13.32 0.34
CA THR A 88 7.18 -12.82 -1.03
C THR A 88 6.26 -11.60 -1.08
N ASP A 89 6.31 -10.84 -2.17
CA ASP A 89 5.46 -9.65 -2.34
C ASP A 89 3.97 -10.00 -2.29
N GLN A 90 3.58 -11.11 -2.91
CA GLN A 90 2.22 -11.65 -2.82
C GLN A 90 1.82 -11.94 -1.35
N GLN A 91 2.70 -12.61 -0.60
CA GLN A 91 2.40 -12.99 0.80
C GLN A 91 2.26 -11.76 1.70
N ILE A 92 3.10 -10.74 1.51
CA ILE A 92 3.01 -9.46 2.23
C ILE A 92 1.66 -8.80 1.93
N CYS A 93 1.26 -8.74 0.65
CA CYS A 93 0.01 -8.10 0.25
C CYS A 93 -1.23 -8.89 0.68
N VAL A 94 -1.16 -10.22 0.75
CA VAL A 94 -2.22 -11.07 1.34
C VAL A 94 -2.33 -10.82 2.84
N LYS A 95 -1.21 -10.82 3.57
CA LYS A 95 -1.18 -10.49 5.01
C LYS A 95 -1.66 -9.07 5.31
N GLY A 96 -1.42 -8.14 4.39
CA GLY A 96 -1.91 -6.77 4.44
C GLY A 96 -3.43 -6.64 4.23
N GLY A 97 -4.10 -7.71 3.77
CA GLY A 97 -5.52 -7.70 3.42
C GLY A 97 -5.83 -7.00 2.10
N ILE A 98 -4.82 -6.80 1.24
CA ILE A 98 -4.99 -6.18 -0.08
C ILE A 98 -5.25 -7.24 -1.14
N CYS A 99 -4.43 -8.30 -1.16
CA CYS A 99 -4.61 -9.45 -2.05
C CYS A 99 -5.44 -10.53 -1.34
N THR A 100 -6.14 -11.35 -2.12
CA THR A 100 -6.80 -12.58 -1.68
C THR A 100 -6.11 -13.81 -2.24
#